data_AF-A0A6I4ZBT3-F1
#
_entry.id   AF-A0A6I4ZBT3-F1
#
_cell.length_a   1.000
_cell.length_b   1.000
_cell.length_c   1.000
_cell.angle_alpha   90.00
_cell.angle_beta   90.00
_cell.angle_gamma   90.00
#
_symmetry.space_group_name_H-M   'P 1'
#
loop_
_entity.id
_entity.type
_entity.pdbx_description
1 polymer ?
#
loop_
_entity_poly.entity_id
_entity_poly.type
_entity_poly.pdbx_seq_one_letter_code
_entity_poly.pdbx_strand_id
1 'polypeptide(L)'
;MGHRQGPSPPWLPLAGGRLPPMSDQPAPHIRLATDDELPEGLRGRGDDFTRVFGHNAALFERWNEWYRPLIRDGAVSARLKEMVRLRVAQLNACDF
;
A
#
# COMPACT_ATOMS: atom_id res chain seq x y z
N MET A 1 40.50 -16.60 28.66
CA MET A 1 39.55 -15.47 28.64
C MET A 1 38.32 -15.92 27.87
N GLY A 2 37.25 -16.32 28.58
CA GLY A 2 36.04 -16.85 27.95
C GLY A 2 35.05 -15.75 27.66
N HIS A 3 34.77 -15.49 26.39
CA HIS A 3 33.68 -14.60 25.98
C HIS A 3 32.33 -15.24 26.38
N ARG A 4 31.59 -14.58 27.29
CA ARG A 4 30.19 -14.93 27.54
C ARG A 4 29.39 -14.54 26.29
N GLN A 5 28.84 -15.52 25.59
CA GLN A 5 27.82 -15.28 24.58
C GLN A 5 26.53 -14.84 25.30
N GLY A 6 26.11 -13.60 25.08
CA GLY A 6 24.77 -13.15 25.45
C GLY A 6 23.72 -13.80 24.54
N PRO A 7 22.44 -13.87 24.96
CA PRO A 7 21.39 -14.48 24.16
C PRO A 7 21.20 -13.74 22.84
N SER A 8 21.07 -14.49 21.75
CA SER A 8 20.82 -13.96 20.42
C SER A 8 19.46 -13.24 20.35
N PRO A 9 19.39 -12.04 19.73
CA PRO A 9 18.13 -11.35 19.46
C PRO A 9 17.14 -12.20 18.65
N PRO A 10 15.83 -12.13 18.91
CA PRO A 10 14.81 -13.00 18.32
C PRO A 10 14.55 -12.77 16.82
N TRP A 11 15.20 -11.79 16.20
CA TRP A 11 15.00 -11.39 14.81
C TRP A 11 16.20 -11.70 13.90
N LEU A 12 17.30 -12.23 14.43
CA LEU A 12 18.45 -12.64 13.62
C LEU A 12 18.18 -14.03 13.02
N PRO A 13 18.15 -14.18 11.68
CA PRO A 13 18.02 -15.49 11.06
C PRO A 13 19.27 -16.33 11.37
N LEU A 14 19.05 -17.51 11.95
CA LEU A 14 20.10 -18.51 12.12
C LEU A 14 20.63 -18.89 10.74
N ALA A 15 21.94 -18.73 10.54
CA ALA A 15 22.61 -19.11 9.30
C ALA A 15 22.23 -20.56 8.93
N GLY A 16 21.44 -20.73 7.86
CA GLY A 16 21.03 -22.03 7.34
C GLY A 16 19.54 -22.40 7.49
N GLY A 17 18.72 -21.57 8.12
CA GLY A 17 17.27 -21.82 8.25
C GLY A 17 16.47 -21.23 7.09
N ARG A 18 15.81 -22.08 6.29
CA ARG A 18 14.69 -21.68 5.42
C ARG A 18 13.71 -20.87 6.26
N LEU A 19 13.31 -19.67 5.80
CA LEU A 19 12.29 -18.86 6.46
C LEU A 19 11.09 -19.76 6.78
N PRO A 20 10.53 -19.71 8.02
CA PRO A 20 9.30 -20.42 8.29
C PRO A 20 8.26 -19.99 7.25
N PRO A 21 7.44 -20.92 6.72
CA PRO A 21 6.37 -20.53 5.81
C PRO A 21 5.56 -19.44 6.52
N MET A 22 5.33 -18.33 5.82
CA MET A 22 4.37 -17.31 6.25
C MET A 22 3.11 -18.06 6.69
N SER A 23 2.77 -17.93 7.97
CA SER A 23 1.64 -18.60 8.59
C SER A 23 0.38 -18.49 7.71
N ASP A 24 -0.47 -19.52 7.72
CA ASP A 24 -1.85 -19.54 7.17
C ASP A 24 -2.80 -18.52 7.85
N GLN A 25 -2.28 -17.44 8.43
CA GLN A 25 -3.12 -16.33 8.85
C GLN A 25 -3.79 -15.77 7.59
N PRO A 26 -5.14 -15.71 7.55
CA PRO A 26 -5.82 -15.07 6.44
C PRO A 26 -5.26 -13.65 6.34
N ALA A 27 -4.80 -13.28 5.15
CA ALA A 27 -4.23 -11.97 4.90
C ALA A 27 -5.21 -10.91 5.44
N PRO A 28 -4.71 -9.84 6.12
CA PRO A 28 -5.58 -8.78 6.58
C PRO A 28 -6.38 -8.24 5.39
N HIS A 29 -7.70 -8.45 5.41
CA HIS A 29 -8.57 -7.98 4.36
C HIS A 29 -8.97 -6.54 4.68
N ILE A 30 -8.66 -5.63 3.77
CA ILE A 30 -9.10 -4.24 3.89
C ILE A 30 -10.61 -4.24 3.62
N ARG A 31 -11.41 -3.84 4.62
CA ARG A 31 -12.85 -3.66 4.45
C ARG A 31 -13.10 -2.52 3.47
N LEU A 32 -14.03 -2.69 2.53
CA LEU A 32 -14.50 -1.59 1.68
C LEU A 32 -15.62 -0.84 2.39
N ALA A 33 -15.56 0.49 2.36
CA ALA A 33 -16.63 1.33 2.90
C ALA A 33 -17.91 1.23 2.05
N THR A 34 -19.06 1.32 2.73
CA THR A 34 -20.37 1.49 2.09
C THR A 34 -20.52 2.92 1.58
N ASP A 35 -21.55 3.16 0.77
CA ASP A 35 -21.78 4.50 0.20
C ASP A 35 -22.08 5.55 1.28
N ASP A 36 -22.81 5.16 2.33
CA ASP A 36 -23.16 6.04 3.45
C ASP A 36 -21.95 6.47 4.29
N GLU A 37 -20.90 5.63 4.30
CA GLU A 37 -19.62 5.90 4.97
C GLU A 37 -18.74 6.90 4.19
N LEU A 38 -19.04 7.17 2.91
CA LEU A 38 -18.28 8.10 2.10
C LEU A 38 -18.71 9.56 2.32
N PRO A 39 -17.78 10.52 2.21
CA PRO A 39 -18.09 11.94 2.08
C PRO A 39 -19.08 12.19 0.95
N GLU A 40 -19.95 13.19 1.12
CA GLU A 40 -21.00 13.52 0.15
C GLU A 40 -20.49 13.62 -1.30
N GLY A 41 -19.36 14.29 -1.53
CA GLY A 41 -18.76 14.43 -2.87
C GLY A 41 -18.15 13.15 -3.47
N LEU A 42 -18.06 12.07 -2.70
CA LEU A 42 -17.52 10.77 -3.11
C LEU A 42 -18.59 9.66 -3.15
N ARG A 43 -19.81 9.93 -2.67
CA ARG A 43 -20.94 9.00 -2.77
C ARG A 43 -21.28 8.70 -4.23
N GLY A 44 -21.73 7.47 -4.49
CA GLY A 44 -21.96 6.94 -5.83
C GLY A 44 -20.71 6.46 -6.56
N ARG A 45 -19.50 6.65 -6.00
CA ARG A 45 -18.28 6.05 -6.57
C ARG A 45 -18.22 4.55 -6.26
N GLY A 46 -18.01 3.77 -7.31
CA GLY A 46 -17.96 2.31 -7.26
C GLY A 46 -16.56 1.72 -7.16
N ASP A 47 -15.50 2.53 -7.29
CA ASP A 47 -14.14 1.99 -7.32
C ASP A 47 -13.64 1.60 -5.92
N ASP A 48 -13.00 0.43 -5.85
CA ASP A 48 -12.47 -0.12 -4.59
C ASP A 48 -11.45 0.83 -3.95
N PHE A 49 -10.68 1.56 -4.77
CA PHE A 49 -9.72 2.55 -4.27
C PHE A 49 -10.42 3.60 -3.40
N THR A 50 -11.46 4.26 -3.90
CA THR A 50 -12.24 5.25 -3.12
C THR A 50 -12.85 4.59 -1.87
N ARG A 51 -13.37 3.36 -1.99
CA ARG A 51 -14.00 2.65 -0.87
C ARG A 51 -13.02 2.23 0.23
N VAL A 52 -11.76 1.95 -0.10
CA VAL A 52 -10.70 1.68 0.89
C VAL A 52 -10.50 2.88 1.81
N PHE A 53 -10.55 4.10 1.28
CA PHE A 53 -10.37 5.29 2.10
C PHE A 53 -11.63 5.76 2.82
N GLY A 54 -12.79 5.14 2.60
CA GLY A 54 -14.05 5.61 3.23
C GLY A 54 -14.01 5.60 4.76
N HIS A 55 -13.18 4.75 5.38
CA HIS A 55 -12.96 4.76 6.84
C HIS A 55 -12.21 6.00 7.34
N ASN A 56 -11.56 6.74 6.44
CA ASN A 56 -10.80 7.95 6.73
C ASN A 56 -10.81 8.90 5.53
N ALA A 57 -11.95 9.55 5.30
CA ALA A 57 -12.14 10.55 4.26
C ALA A 57 -11.06 11.64 4.22
N ALA A 58 -10.64 12.13 5.38
CA ALA A 58 -9.61 13.17 5.47
C ALA A 58 -8.25 12.68 4.94
N LEU A 59 -7.95 11.38 5.07
CA LEU A 59 -6.77 10.79 4.44
C LEU A 59 -6.91 10.74 2.91
N PHE A 60 -8.09 10.39 2.39
CA PHE A 60 -8.35 10.40 0.95
C PHE A 60 -8.11 11.79 0.35
N GLU A 61 -8.66 12.83 0.98
CA GLU A 61 -8.56 14.21 0.50
C GLU A 61 -7.09 14.64 0.43
N ARG A 62 -6.33 14.45 1.50
CA ARG A 62 -4.88 14.76 1.52
C ARG A 62 -4.09 13.93 0.52
N TRP A 63 -4.42 12.65 0.38
CA TRP A 63 -3.79 11.79 -0.62
C TRP A 63 -4.06 12.33 -2.04
N ASN A 64 -5.29 12.73 -2.33
CA ASN A 64 -5.68 13.24 -3.64
C ASN A 64 -5.02 14.60 -3.94
N GLU A 65 -4.95 15.50 -2.95
CA GLU A 65 -4.21 16.78 -3.07
C GLU A 65 -2.75 16.56 -3.43
N TRP A 66 -2.10 15.60 -2.78
CA TRP A 66 -0.72 15.23 -3.07
C TRP A 66 -0.56 14.52 -4.43
N TYR A 67 -1.48 13.62 -4.77
CA TYR A 67 -1.36 12.73 -5.93
C TYR A 67 -1.76 13.40 -7.25
N ARG A 68 -2.74 14.29 -7.24
CA ARG A 68 -3.27 14.91 -8.46
C ARG A 68 -2.20 15.62 -9.30
N PRO A 69 -1.26 16.40 -8.73
CA PRO A 69 -0.16 16.98 -9.49
C PRO A 69 0.72 15.92 -10.15
N LEU A 70 1.06 14.84 -9.44
CA LEU A 70 1.88 13.75 -9.97
C LEU A 70 1.30 13.12 -11.22
N ILE A 71 -0.03 12.97 -11.31
CA ILE A 71 -0.70 12.37 -12.47
C ILE A 71 -1.02 13.36 -13.59
N ARG A 72 -1.39 14.61 -13.28
CA ARG A 72 -1.94 15.56 -14.26
C ARG A 72 -0.99 16.71 -14.62
N ASP A 73 -0.26 17.26 -13.65
CA ASP A 73 0.41 18.57 -13.79
C ASP A 73 1.94 18.48 -13.71
N GLY A 74 2.67 19.47 -14.22
CA GLY A 74 4.14 19.57 -14.06
C GLY A 74 4.95 19.30 -15.33
N ALA A 75 6.24 18.99 -15.17
CA ALA A 75 7.25 19.14 -16.22
C ALA A 75 7.21 18.06 -17.33
N VAL A 76 6.58 16.91 -17.07
CA VAL A 76 6.53 15.79 -18.02
C VAL A 76 5.10 15.48 -18.43
N SER A 77 4.95 14.93 -19.65
CA SER A 77 3.63 14.61 -20.20
C SER A 77 2.89 13.57 -19.37
N ALA A 78 1.55 13.64 -19.38
CA ALA A 78 0.68 12.65 -18.77
C ALA A 78 0.98 11.22 -19.26
N ARG A 79 1.30 11.06 -20.55
CA ARG A 79 1.67 9.77 -21.14
C ARG A 79 2.92 9.17 -20.49
N LEU A 80 3.97 9.98 -20.30
CA LEU A 80 5.20 9.47 -19.69
C LEU A 80 4.98 9.06 -18.23
N LYS A 81 4.20 9.85 -17.48
CA LYS A 81 3.81 9.52 -16.10
C LYS A 81 3.09 8.18 -16.02
N GLU A 82 2.16 7.94 -16.95
CA GLU A 82 1.43 6.68 -17.00
C GLU A 82 2.35 5.49 -17.29
N MET A 83 3.28 5.63 -18.26
CA MET A 83 4.28 4.58 -18.53
C MET A 83 5.14 4.26 -17.31
N VAL A 84 5.55 5.27 -16.54
CA VAL A 84 6.33 5.08 -15.31
C VAL A 84 5.48 4.38 -14.24
N ARG A 85 4.23 4.78 -14.05
CA ARG A 85 3.31 4.13 -13.09
C ARG A 85 3.11 2.66 -13.39
N LEU A 86 2.83 2.32 -14.65
CA LEU A 86 2.68 0.93 -15.08
C LEU A 86 3.97 0.13 -14.87
N ARG A 87 5.14 0.73 -15.15
CA ARG A 87 6.41 0.07 -14.89
C ARG A 87 6.65 -0.18 -13.41
N VAL A 88 6.32 0.78 -12.53
CA VAL A 88 6.41 0.61 -11.08
C VAL A 88 5.46 -0.49 -10.61
N ALA A 89 4.21 -0.52 -11.10
CA ALA A 89 3.25 -1.58 -10.77
C ALA A 89 3.77 -2.97 -11.16
N GLN A 90 4.30 -3.12 -12.39
CA GLN A 90 4.90 -4.37 -12.86
C GLN A 90 6.08 -4.82 -11.99
N LEU A 91 6.95 -3.89 -11.58
CA LEU A 91 8.09 -4.20 -10.71
C LEU A 91 7.67 -4.68 -9.32
N ASN A 92 6.44 -4.39 -8.91
CA ASN A 92 5.88 -4.79 -7.62
C ASN A 92 4.80 -5.88 -7.74
N ALA A 93 4.64 -6.50 -8.92
CA ALA A 93 3.57 -7.48 -9.19
C ALA A 93 2.18 -6.97 -8.75
N CYS A 94 1.91 -5.70 -8.99
CA CYS A 94 0.63 -5.06 -8.70
C CYS A 94 -0.27 -5.12 -9.93
N ASP A 95 -1.26 -6.01 -9.90
CA ASP A 95 -2.19 -6.28 -11.02
C ASP A 95 -3.53 -5.53 -10.91
N PHE A 96 -3.76 -4.82 -9.81
CA PHE A 96 -4.92 -3.95 -9.59
C PHE A 96 -4.82 -2.67 -10.43
#